data_AF-A0A976HER2-F1
#
_entry.id   AF-A0A976HER2-F1
#
_cell.length_a   1.000
_cell.length_b   1.000
_cell.length_c   1.000
_cell.angle_alpha   90.00
_cell.angle_beta   90.00
_cell.angle_gamma   90.00
#
_symmetry.space_group_name_H-M   'P 1'
#
loop_
_entity.id
_entity.type
_entity.pdbx_description
1 polymer ?
#
loop_
_entity_poly.entity_id
_entity_poly.type
_entity_poly.pdbx_seq_one_letter_code
_entity_poly.pdbx_strand_id
1 'polypeptide(L)'
;GAVDACLGTFTHDQRQVVAPFELKGPKTSNLEALMPGRHKSPVQQAWEYANDLPGSQFVLVSNCDEIRLYALGYGRAVYESWTAAELLEPARYASFCGLLKAGNLLSHATQDLLKANAQQEREITQALYNDYKTLRQELILGLHHLNGGIAFADLVAHAQKLIDRLLFIAFAESRGLLPQGSIKTAATHIDPYNPNPRWVNFVALFKAVDVGNPYLKIPPYNGGLFAPDAALDALLVSDKLVASFTKLAGYDYAQEVSVTVLGRIFEQSISDLERIASAGDVSQFALTATTAAAGKGSVDGKRKRDGVVYTPDHITRFIGEQTVYPVIIERFLALQKQFYADGSWRKPNKDERAHAPQSVEPG
;
A
#
# COMPACT_ATOMS: atom_id res chain seq x y z
N GLY A 1 2.06 -19.00 -33.35
CA GLY A 1 0.61 -19.20 -33.20
C GLY A 1 -0.11 -18.01 -33.79
N ALA A 2 -1.39 -18.12 -34.11
CA ALA A 2 -2.22 -16.96 -34.44
C ALA A 2 -2.79 -16.41 -33.13
N VAL A 3 -2.77 -15.08 -32.96
CA VAL A 3 -3.42 -14.40 -31.84
C VAL A 3 -4.93 -14.43 -32.02
N ASP A 4 -5.68 -14.60 -30.92
CA ASP A 4 -7.14 -14.74 -30.97
C ASP A 4 -7.82 -13.47 -31.50
N ALA A 5 -7.35 -12.31 -31.05
CA ALA A 5 -7.77 -11.01 -31.54
C ALA A 5 -6.64 -9.97 -31.43
N CYS A 6 -6.75 -8.87 -32.18
CA CYS A 6 -5.87 -7.70 -32.05
C CYS A 6 -6.69 -6.42 -32.02
N LEU A 7 -6.28 -5.48 -31.17
CA LEU A 7 -6.74 -4.10 -31.22
C LEU A 7 -5.66 -3.24 -31.88
N GLY A 8 -6.09 -2.32 -32.73
CA GLY A 8 -5.19 -1.56 -33.59
C GLY A 8 -5.93 -0.78 -34.68
N THR A 9 -5.16 -0.17 -35.57
CA THR A 9 -5.69 0.52 -36.74
C THR A 9 -5.57 -0.40 -37.95
N PHE A 10 -6.71 -0.76 -38.52
CA PHE A 10 -6.81 -1.63 -39.68
C PHE A 10 -7.59 -0.92 -40.78
N THR A 11 -6.89 -0.52 -41.84
CA THR A 11 -7.45 0.00 -43.08
C THR A 11 -6.96 -0.85 -44.25
N HIS A 12 -7.39 -0.56 -45.48
CA HIS A 12 -6.93 -1.28 -46.66
C HIS A 12 -5.40 -1.22 -46.82
N ASP A 13 -4.79 -0.09 -46.47
CA ASP A 13 -3.37 0.19 -46.69
C ASP A 13 -2.52 0.17 -45.41
N GLN A 14 -3.15 0.05 -44.24
CA GLN A 14 -2.48 0.08 -42.94
C GLN A 14 -2.94 -1.06 -42.05
N ARG A 15 -1.98 -1.84 -41.55
CA ARG A 15 -2.18 -2.84 -40.50
C ARG A 15 -1.24 -2.54 -39.35
N GLN A 16 -1.74 -1.82 -38.35
CA GLN A 16 -1.00 -1.49 -37.15
C GLN A 16 -1.67 -2.14 -35.94
N VAL A 17 -1.00 -3.11 -35.33
CA VAL A 17 -1.45 -3.70 -34.06
C VAL A 17 -0.91 -2.88 -32.91
N VAL A 18 -1.78 -2.50 -31.98
CA VAL A 18 -1.44 -1.76 -30.76
C VAL A 18 -1.50 -2.67 -29.53
N ALA A 19 -2.44 -3.61 -29.51
CA ALA A 19 -2.58 -4.58 -28.42
C ALA A 19 -3.03 -5.95 -28.96
N PRO A 20 -2.17 -6.99 -28.98
CA PRO A 20 -2.65 -8.36 -29.09
C PRO A 20 -3.57 -8.70 -27.90
N PHE A 21 -4.59 -9.50 -28.17
CA PHE A 21 -5.58 -9.93 -27.20
C PHE A 21 -5.72 -11.45 -27.22
N GLU A 22 -5.26 -12.08 -26.14
CA GLU A 22 -5.44 -13.52 -25.90
C GLU A 22 -6.73 -13.77 -25.12
N LEU A 23 -7.58 -14.66 -25.64
CA LEU A 23 -8.85 -15.00 -25.05
C LEU A 23 -8.88 -16.45 -24.56
N LYS A 24 -9.51 -16.64 -23.40
CA LYS A 24 -9.81 -17.93 -22.81
C LYS A 24 -11.27 -17.96 -22.39
N GLY A 25 -11.82 -19.17 -22.32
CA GLY A 25 -13.17 -19.35 -21.80
C GLY A 25 -13.20 -19.29 -20.26
N PRO A 26 -14.41 -19.13 -19.67
CA PRO A 26 -14.62 -18.96 -18.22
C PRO A 26 -14.17 -20.16 -17.37
N LYS A 27 -13.91 -21.32 -17.99
CA LYS A 27 -13.32 -22.47 -17.30
C LYS A 27 -11.84 -22.30 -16.95
N THR A 28 -11.19 -21.26 -17.48
CA THR A 28 -9.77 -20.96 -17.20
C THR A 28 -9.69 -19.95 -16.06
N SER A 29 -9.72 -20.42 -14.82
CA SER A 29 -9.71 -19.54 -13.65
C SER A 29 -8.37 -18.84 -13.43
N ASN A 30 -7.25 -19.49 -13.77
CA ASN A 30 -5.91 -18.93 -13.60
C ASN A 30 -5.24 -18.66 -14.95
N LEU A 31 -5.13 -17.38 -15.31
CA LEU A 31 -4.48 -16.90 -16.54
C LEU A 31 -2.95 -17.02 -16.53
N GLU A 32 -2.34 -17.31 -15.38
CA GLU A 32 -0.90 -17.55 -15.22
C GLU A 32 -0.54 -19.03 -15.17
N ALA A 33 -1.54 -19.92 -15.03
CA ALA A 33 -1.28 -21.36 -15.01
C ALA A 33 -0.83 -21.86 -16.39
N LEU A 34 0.14 -22.78 -16.38
CA LEU A 34 0.58 -23.44 -17.61
C LEU A 34 -0.55 -24.29 -18.19
N MET A 35 -0.84 -24.08 -19.48
CA MET A 35 -1.89 -24.82 -20.15
C MET A 35 -1.43 -26.25 -20.49
N PRO A 36 -2.29 -27.27 -20.27
CA PRO A 36 -2.03 -28.64 -20.70
C PRO A 36 -1.70 -28.69 -22.20
N GLY A 37 -0.60 -29.34 -22.55
CA GLY A 37 -0.17 -29.56 -23.94
C GLY A 37 0.55 -28.40 -24.63
N ARG A 38 0.56 -27.19 -24.06
CA ARG A 38 1.34 -26.05 -24.60
C ARG A 38 2.50 -25.60 -23.72
N HIS A 39 2.57 -26.04 -22.46
CA HIS A 39 3.59 -25.64 -21.48
C HIS A 39 3.79 -24.12 -21.36
N LYS A 40 2.74 -23.33 -21.66
CA LYS A 40 2.74 -21.86 -21.56
C LYS A 40 1.43 -21.39 -20.94
N SER A 41 1.48 -20.30 -20.18
CA SER A 41 0.28 -19.64 -19.69
C SER A 41 -0.36 -18.74 -20.77
N PRO A 42 -1.66 -18.43 -20.68
CA PRO A 42 -2.30 -17.42 -21.51
C PRO A 42 -1.54 -16.09 -21.55
N VAL A 43 -1.06 -15.62 -20.38
CA VAL A 43 -0.26 -14.39 -20.29
C VAL A 43 1.06 -14.52 -21.04
N GLN A 44 1.79 -15.63 -20.87
CA GLN A 44 3.04 -15.87 -21.62
C GLN A 44 2.81 -15.87 -23.13
N GLN A 45 1.72 -16.49 -23.59
CA GLN A 45 1.37 -16.54 -25.00
C GLN A 45 1.06 -15.15 -25.57
N ALA A 46 0.29 -14.33 -24.84
CA ALA A 46 -0.05 -12.98 -25.26
C ALA A 46 1.19 -12.07 -25.36
N TRP A 47 2.13 -12.22 -24.43
CA TRP A 47 3.39 -11.48 -24.43
C TRP A 47 4.34 -11.88 -25.56
N GLU A 48 4.36 -13.15 -25.96
CA GLU A 48 5.10 -13.58 -27.15
C GLU A 48 4.55 -12.90 -28.40
N TYR A 49 3.22 -12.86 -28.57
CA TYR A 49 2.60 -12.13 -29.68
C TYR A 49 2.96 -10.64 -29.68
N ALA A 50 2.96 -9.99 -28.52
CA ALA A 50 3.30 -8.58 -28.41
C ALA A 50 4.75 -8.29 -28.82
N ASN A 51 5.68 -9.17 -28.47
CA ASN A 51 7.09 -9.05 -28.83
C ASN A 51 7.33 -9.30 -30.33
N ASP A 52 6.55 -10.21 -30.93
CA ASP A 52 6.66 -10.55 -32.35
C ASP A 52 5.96 -9.53 -33.27
N LEU A 53 5.10 -8.66 -32.73
CA LEU A 53 4.32 -7.67 -33.48
C LEU A 53 4.89 -6.25 -33.32
N PRO A 54 5.55 -5.69 -34.36
CA PRO A 54 6.05 -4.32 -34.33
C PRO A 54 4.93 -3.31 -34.09
N GLY A 55 5.17 -2.34 -33.20
CA GLY A 55 4.19 -1.29 -32.86
C GLY A 55 3.23 -1.64 -31.73
N SER A 56 3.31 -2.86 -31.17
CA SER A 56 2.60 -3.22 -29.95
C SER A 56 3.01 -2.29 -28.81
N GLN A 57 2.02 -1.80 -28.06
CA GLN A 57 2.21 -0.97 -26.87
C GLN A 57 1.62 -1.63 -25.62
N PHE A 58 0.60 -2.48 -25.81
CA PHE A 58 -0.12 -3.13 -24.73
C PHE A 58 -0.29 -4.62 -24.99
N VAL A 59 -0.68 -5.37 -23.96
CA VAL A 59 -1.09 -6.77 -24.06
C VAL A 59 -2.43 -6.91 -23.35
N LEU A 60 -3.39 -7.58 -23.97
CA LEU A 60 -4.68 -7.90 -23.35
C LEU A 60 -4.83 -9.41 -23.16
N VAL A 61 -5.36 -9.80 -22.02
CA VAL A 61 -5.67 -11.21 -21.71
C VAL A 61 -7.02 -11.25 -20.99
N SER A 62 -7.88 -12.20 -21.36
CA SER A 62 -9.15 -12.40 -20.65
C SER A 62 -9.58 -13.85 -20.59
N ASN A 63 -10.28 -14.23 -19.52
CA ASN A 63 -11.00 -15.50 -19.39
C ASN A 63 -12.54 -15.32 -19.42
N CYS A 64 -13.05 -14.22 -19.98
CA CYS A 64 -14.45 -13.78 -19.96
C CYS A 64 -15.01 -13.31 -18.60
N ASP A 65 -14.33 -13.60 -17.49
CA ASP A 65 -14.68 -13.06 -16.17
C ASP A 65 -13.76 -11.89 -15.79
N GLU A 66 -12.46 -12.03 -16.02
CA GLU A 66 -11.44 -11.03 -15.81
C GLU A 66 -10.87 -10.55 -17.16
N ILE A 67 -10.61 -9.25 -17.29
CA ILE A 67 -9.82 -8.65 -18.36
C ILE A 67 -8.58 -8.00 -17.73
N ARG A 68 -7.39 -8.31 -18.27
CA ARG A 68 -6.11 -7.74 -17.84
C ARG A 68 -5.48 -6.92 -18.97
N LEU A 69 -5.04 -5.71 -18.65
CA LEU A 69 -4.28 -4.82 -19.52
C LEU A 69 -2.85 -4.68 -18.99
N TYR A 70 -1.88 -5.06 -19.81
CA TYR A 70 -0.45 -4.86 -19.55
C TYR A 70 0.08 -3.78 -20.48
N ALA A 71 1.03 -2.98 -19.99
CA ALA A 71 1.81 -2.06 -20.82
C ALA A 71 3.21 -2.62 -21.06
N LEU A 72 3.64 -2.60 -22.33
CA LEU A 72 5.01 -2.97 -22.68
C LEU A 72 6.01 -2.03 -22.00
N GLY A 73 7.10 -2.59 -21.49
CA GLY A 73 8.12 -1.85 -20.72
C GLY A 73 7.95 -1.87 -19.20
N TYR A 74 6.78 -2.26 -18.68
CA TYR A 74 6.53 -2.39 -17.22
C TYR A 74 6.66 -3.83 -16.68
N GLY A 75 6.85 -4.81 -17.58
CA GLY A 75 6.97 -6.21 -17.23
C GLY A 75 5.62 -6.90 -17.00
N ARG A 76 5.64 -8.24 -16.83
CA ARG A 76 4.42 -9.07 -16.75
C ARG A 76 3.73 -9.05 -15.39
N ALA A 77 4.42 -8.59 -14.35
CA ALA A 77 3.86 -8.54 -12.99
C ALA A 77 3.00 -7.30 -12.75
N VAL A 78 3.04 -6.31 -13.64
CA VAL A 78 2.33 -5.04 -13.51
C VAL A 78 1.24 -4.98 -14.57
N TYR A 79 -0.01 -4.92 -14.12
CA TYR A 79 -1.19 -4.84 -14.98
C TYR A 79 -2.36 -4.20 -14.24
N GLU A 80 -3.26 -3.61 -15.01
CA GLU A 80 -4.60 -3.26 -14.54
C GLU A 80 -5.55 -4.42 -14.89
N SER A 81 -6.41 -4.81 -13.96
CA SER A 81 -7.39 -5.87 -14.18
C SER A 81 -8.77 -5.45 -13.76
N TRP A 82 -9.79 -6.00 -14.41
CA TRP A 82 -11.19 -5.82 -14.04
C TRP A 82 -11.91 -7.14 -14.12
N THR A 83 -12.57 -7.54 -13.03
CA THR A 83 -13.53 -8.64 -13.06
C THR A 83 -14.91 -8.15 -13.49
N ALA A 84 -15.76 -9.05 -13.98
CA ALA A 84 -17.12 -8.73 -14.38
C ALA A 84 -17.94 -8.14 -13.21
N ALA A 85 -17.68 -8.61 -11.98
CA ALA A 85 -18.30 -8.07 -10.77
C ALA A 85 -17.84 -6.64 -10.47
N GLU A 86 -16.53 -6.36 -10.55
CA GLU A 86 -15.98 -5.02 -10.31
C GLU A 86 -16.50 -4.00 -11.33
N LEU A 87 -16.76 -4.40 -12.57
CA LEU A 87 -17.30 -3.50 -13.60
C LEU A 87 -18.73 -3.01 -13.31
N LEU A 88 -19.41 -3.55 -12.29
CA LEU A 88 -20.67 -2.99 -11.78
C LEU A 88 -20.45 -1.71 -10.95
N GLU A 89 -19.24 -1.50 -10.45
CA GLU A 89 -18.88 -0.30 -9.70
C GLU A 89 -18.55 0.85 -10.66
N PRO A 90 -19.19 2.03 -10.51
CA PRO A 90 -19.03 3.15 -11.45
C PRO A 90 -17.57 3.59 -11.66
N ALA A 91 -16.76 3.62 -10.60
CA ALA A 91 -15.36 4.03 -10.67
C ALA A 91 -14.50 3.00 -11.45
N ARG A 92 -14.71 1.71 -11.20
CA ARG A 92 -14.02 0.63 -11.91
C ARG A 92 -14.41 0.62 -13.38
N TYR A 93 -15.70 0.74 -13.69
CA TYR A 93 -16.18 0.86 -15.07
C TYR A 93 -15.61 2.08 -15.81
N ALA A 94 -15.53 3.24 -15.13
CA ALA A 94 -14.92 4.44 -15.68
C ALA A 94 -13.43 4.24 -16.00
N SER A 95 -12.67 3.56 -15.12
CA SER A 95 -11.26 3.24 -15.37
C SER A 95 -11.09 2.28 -16.56
N PHE A 96 -11.93 1.25 -16.65
CA PHE A 96 -11.97 0.31 -17.78
C PHE A 96 -12.22 1.03 -19.11
N CYS A 97 -13.29 1.83 -19.16
CA CYS A 97 -13.60 2.65 -20.33
C CYS A 97 -12.49 3.66 -20.64
N GLY A 98 -11.91 4.27 -19.60
CA GLY A 98 -10.86 5.28 -19.71
C GLY A 98 -9.61 4.73 -20.37
N LEU A 99 -9.18 3.51 -20.02
CA LEU A 99 -7.97 2.90 -20.59
C LEU A 99 -8.22 2.18 -21.91
N LEU A 100 -9.40 1.58 -22.11
CA LEU A 100 -9.66 0.72 -23.27
C LEU A 100 -10.47 1.36 -24.40
N LYS A 101 -11.11 2.51 -24.19
CA LYS A 101 -11.84 3.17 -25.29
C LYS A 101 -10.89 3.46 -26.46
N ALA A 102 -11.38 3.27 -27.68
CA ALA A 102 -10.56 3.36 -28.90
C ALA A 102 -9.74 4.67 -28.98
N GLY A 103 -10.36 5.82 -28.66
CA GLY A 103 -9.68 7.12 -28.68
C GLY A 103 -8.51 7.25 -27.70
N ASN A 104 -8.49 6.46 -26.62
CA ASN A 104 -7.40 6.47 -25.65
C ASN A 104 -6.40 5.32 -25.89
N LEU A 105 -6.89 4.11 -26.17
CA LEU A 105 -6.04 2.93 -26.34
C LEU A 105 -5.24 2.97 -27.65
N LEU A 106 -5.86 3.44 -28.74
CA LEU A 106 -5.22 3.51 -30.05
C LEU A 106 -4.39 4.79 -30.26
N SER A 107 -4.49 5.74 -29.33
CA SER A 107 -3.63 6.91 -29.26
C SER A 107 -2.56 6.74 -28.17
N HIS A 108 -1.74 7.76 -27.93
CA HIS A 108 -0.79 7.74 -26.82
C HIS A 108 -1.42 8.03 -25.46
N ALA A 109 -2.70 8.40 -25.39
CA ALA A 109 -3.32 8.89 -24.15
C ALA A 109 -3.28 7.87 -23.00
N THR A 110 -3.55 6.58 -23.27
CA THR A 110 -3.43 5.52 -22.24
C THR A 110 -2.00 5.36 -21.77
N GLN A 111 -1.03 5.39 -22.71
CA GLN A 111 0.38 5.24 -22.39
C GLN A 111 0.89 6.42 -21.56
N ASP A 112 0.48 7.65 -21.92
CA ASP A 112 0.87 8.87 -21.24
C ASP A 112 0.24 8.96 -19.85
N LEU A 113 -1.00 8.49 -19.67
CA LEU A 113 -1.63 8.36 -18.36
C LEU A 113 -0.85 7.41 -17.46
N LEU A 114 -0.45 6.24 -17.95
CA LEU A 114 0.35 5.29 -17.17
C LEU A 114 1.73 5.86 -16.81
N LYS A 115 2.40 6.56 -17.74
CA LYS A 115 3.67 7.25 -17.47
C LYS A 115 3.51 8.36 -16.43
N ALA A 116 2.45 9.16 -16.54
CA ALA A 116 2.14 10.23 -15.59
C ALA A 116 1.86 9.67 -14.19
N ASN A 117 1.10 8.58 -14.09
CA ASN A 117 0.85 7.89 -12.82
C ASN A 117 2.17 7.37 -12.20
N ALA A 118 2.99 6.66 -12.98
CA ALA A 118 4.30 6.18 -12.50
C ALA A 118 5.23 7.33 -12.07
N GLN A 119 5.16 8.48 -12.75
CA GLN A 119 5.90 9.67 -12.34
C GLN A 119 5.37 10.24 -11.03
N GLN A 120 4.05 10.36 -10.87
CA GLN A 120 3.40 10.84 -9.66
C GLN A 120 3.73 9.93 -8.46
N GLU A 121 3.68 8.60 -8.62
CA GLU A 121 4.06 7.66 -7.56
C GLU A 121 5.53 7.87 -7.12
N ARG A 122 6.44 8.12 -8.08
CA ARG A 122 7.85 8.45 -7.76
C ARG A 122 7.98 9.77 -6.98
N GLU A 123 7.24 10.79 -7.39
CA GLU A 123 7.24 12.10 -6.74
C GLU A 123 6.68 12.01 -5.32
N ILE A 124 5.54 11.34 -5.13
CA ILE A 124 4.95 11.07 -3.82
C ILE A 124 5.92 10.26 -2.95
N THR A 125 6.51 9.19 -3.49
CA THR A 125 7.52 8.39 -2.78
C THR A 125 8.66 9.26 -2.27
N GLN A 126 9.19 10.13 -3.12
CA GLN A 126 10.32 10.98 -2.79
C GLN A 126 9.94 12.06 -1.76
N ALA A 127 8.76 12.68 -1.91
CA ALA A 127 8.24 13.67 -0.98
C ALA A 127 8.00 13.06 0.40
N LEU A 128 7.25 11.95 0.46
CA LEU A 128 6.94 11.26 1.72
C LEU A 128 8.22 10.78 2.41
N TYR A 129 9.19 10.24 1.66
CA TYR A 129 10.48 9.85 2.23
C TYR A 129 11.25 11.05 2.81
N ASN A 130 11.27 12.18 2.11
CA ASN A 130 11.94 13.38 2.58
C ASN A 130 11.30 13.92 3.86
N ASP A 131 9.96 13.96 3.92
CA ASP A 131 9.23 14.38 5.12
C ASP A 131 9.45 13.42 6.29
N TYR A 132 9.42 12.11 6.03
CA TYR A 132 9.73 11.08 7.00
C TYR A 132 11.14 11.25 7.58
N LYS A 133 12.14 11.41 6.71
CA LYS A 133 13.54 11.61 7.12
C LYS A 133 13.71 12.89 7.92
N THR A 134 13.08 13.99 7.48
CA THR A 134 13.14 15.28 8.15
C THR A 134 12.50 15.20 9.53
N LEU A 135 11.31 14.60 9.63
CA LEU A 135 10.63 14.40 10.91
C LEU A 135 11.47 13.57 11.88
N ARG A 136 12.14 12.51 11.39
CA ARG A 136 13.06 11.71 12.21
C ARG A 136 14.19 12.55 12.78
N GLN A 137 14.81 13.39 11.96
CA GLN A 137 15.88 14.27 12.41
C GLN A 137 15.38 15.30 13.42
N GLU A 138 14.24 15.95 13.14
CA GLU A 138 13.58 16.90 14.06
C GLU A 138 13.26 16.25 15.41
N LEU A 139 12.75 15.01 15.40
CA LEU A 139 12.45 14.22 16.60
C LEU A 139 13.70 13.90 17.41
N ILE A 140 14.73 13.32 16.79
CA ILE A 140 15.94 12.91 17.52
C ILE A 140 16.60 14.13 18.18
N LEU A 141 16.77 15.23 17.43
CA LEU A 141 17.39 16.44 17.94
C LEU A 141 16.52 17.13 19.00
N GLY A 142 15.21 17.23 18.76
CA GLY A 142 14.28 17.86 19.69
C GLY A 142 14.14 17.07 20.99
N LEU A 143 14.05 15.74 20.93
CA LEU A 143 14.00 14.88 22.10
C LEU A 143 15.31 14.95 22.89
N HIS A 144 16.47 14.93 22.22
CA HIS A 144 17.76 15.07 22.89
C HIS A 144 17.89 16.40 23.64
N HIS A 145 17.42 17.50 23.04
CA HIS A 145 17.47 18.81 23.68
C HIS A 145 16.61 18.90 24.94
N LEU A 146 15.43 18.26 24.93
CA LEU A 146 14.46 18.37 26.02
C LEU A 146 14.63 17.29 27.10
N ASN A 147 15.23 16.15 26.77
CA ASN A 147 15.31 14.98 27.64
C ASN A 147 16.75 14.66 28.01
N GLY A 148 17.43 15.64 28.59
CA GLY A 148 18.79 15.48 29.11
C GLY A 148 18.86 14.32 30.12
N GLY A 149 19.82 13.42 29.94
CA GLY A 149 20.02 12.24 30.79
C GLY A 149 19.51 10.92 30.20
N ILE A 150 18.74 10.95 29.12
CA ILE A 150 18.40 9.74 28.34
C ILE A 150 19.52 9.46 27.34
N ALA A 151 19.92 8.20 27.21
CA ALA A 151 20.97 7.81 26.27
C ALA A 151 20.53 8.07 24.82
N PHE A 152 21.48 8.49 23.97
CA PHE A 152 21.19 8.82 22.57
C PHE A 152 20.54 7.65 21.81
N ALA A 153 21.04 6.43 22.03
CA ALA A 153 20.48 5.23 21.40
C ALA A 153 19.01 4.99 21.77
N ASP A 154 18.64 5.23 23.04
CA ASP A 154 17.25 5.13 23.49
C ASP A 154 16.40 6.21 22.81
N LEU A 155 16.87 7.46 22.75
CA LEU A 155 16.13 8.54 22.08
C LEU A 155 15.89 8.24 20.59
N VAL A 156 16.86 7.62 19.91
CA VAL A 156 16.70 7.16 18.52
C VAL A 156 15.62 6.07 18.43
N ALA A 157 15.61 5.10 19.35
CA ALA A 157 14.59 4.06 19.39
C ALA A 157 13.19 4.63 19.67
N HIS A 158 13.06 5.56 20.62
CA HIS A 158 11.80 6.24 20.93
C HIS A 158 11.30 7.08 19.74
N ALA A 159 12.20 7.84 19.09
CA ALA A 159 11.87 8.61 17.89
C ALA A 159 11.36 7.68 16.77
N GLN A 160 12.02 6.55 16.55
CA GLN A 160 11.61 5.58 15.53
C GLN A 160 10.21 5.01 15.83
N LYS A 161 10.01 4.50 17.05
CA LYS A 161 8.71 3.94 17.48
C LYS A 161 7.59 4.97 17.36
N LEU A 162 7.86 6.24 17.70
CA LEU A 162 6.90 7.33 17.56
C LEU A 162 6.51 7.57 16.09
N ILE A 163 7.47 7.63 15.17
CA ILE A 163 7.16 7.80 13.74
C ILE A 163 6.39 6.59 13.20
N ASP A 164 6.74 5.38 13.61
CA ASP A 164 6.04 4.17 13.17
C ASP A 164 4.58 4.16 13.66
N ARG A 165 4.32 4.62 14.89
CA ARG A 165 2.95 4.86 15.40
C ARG A 165 2.20 5.91 14.58
N LEU A 166 2.86 7.02 14.24
CA LEU A 166 2.26 8.10 13.44
C LEU A 166 1.93 7.62 12.02
N LEU A 167 2.83 6.90 11.36
CA LEU A 167 2.59 6.31 10.03
C LEU A 167 1.43 5.34 10.06
N PHE A 168 1.34 4.48 11.08
CA PHE A 168 0.23 3.55 11.22
C PHE A 168 -1.10 4.30 11.34
N ILE A 169 -1.18 5.33 12.20
CA ILE A 169 -2.41 6.09 12.40
C ILE A 169 -2.78 6.84 11.12
N ALA A 170 -1.82 7.47 10.44
CA ALA A 170 -2.05 8.17 9.17
C ALA A 170 -2.60 7.21 8.10
N PHE A 171 -2.00 6.02 7.99
CA PHE A 171 -2.48 4.96 7.09
C PHE A 171 -3.90 4.51 7.43
N ALA A 172 -4.17 4.28 8.71
CA ALA A 172 -5.45 3.78 9.18
C ALA A 172 -6.57 4.82 9.03
N GLU A 173 -6.30 6.11 9.30
CA GLU A 173 -7.31 7.16 9.15
C GLU A 173 -7.68 7.44 7.68
N SER A 174 -6.72 7.36 6.73
CA SER A 174 -7.03 7.47 5.29
C SER A 174 -7.90 6.33 4.78
N ARG A 175 -7.80 5.14 5.37
CA ARG A 175 -8.56 3.94 4.97
C ARG A 175 -9.85 3.71 5.75
N GLY A 176 -10.26 4.66 6.58
CA GLY A 176 -11.46 4.55 7.41
C GLY A 176 -11.36 3.52 8.53
N LEU A 177 -10.16 3.03 8.84
CA LEU A 177 -9.87 2.12 9.95
C LEU A 177 -9.81 2.88 11.28
N LEU A 178 -9.41 4.15 11.24
CA LEU A 178 -9.50 5.09 12.36
C LEU A 178 -10.34 6.31 11.96
N PRO A 179 -10.89 7.07 12.93
CA PRO A 179 -11.53 8.34 12.65
C PRO A 179 -10.59 9.29 11.89
N GLN A 180 -11.10 9.92 10.83
CA GLN A 180 -10.33 10.87 10.03
C GLN A 180 -9.82 12.05 10.87
N GLY A 181 -8.55 12.41 10.67
CA GLY A 181 -7.93 13.57 11.32
C GLY A 181 -7.62 13.34 12.80
N SER A 182 -7.42 12.10 13.22
CA SER A 182 -7.02 11.73 14.59
C SER A 182 -5.70 12.39 14.97
N ILE A 183 -4.69 12.35 14.08
CA ILE A 183 -3.39 13.01 14.31
C ILE A 183 -3.57 14.53 14.38
N LYS A 184 -4.30 15.11 13.43
CA LYS A 184 -4.56 16.55 13.39
C LYS A 184 -5.25 17.01 14.67
N THR A 185 -6.26 16.28 15.12
CA THR A 185 -7.01 16.57 16.34
C THR A 185 -6.11 16.54 17.56
N ALA A 186 -5.32 15.48 17.73
CA ALA A 186 -4.37 15.38 18.83
C ALA A 186 -3.33 16.52 18.82
N ALA A 187 -2.87 16.93 17.63
CA ALA A 187 -1.88 17.98 17.45
C ALA A 187 -2.41 19.42 17.62
N THR A 188 -3.73 19.64 17.58
CA THR A 188 -4.31 20.99 17.68
C THR A 188 -5.21 21.19 18.88
N HIS A 189 -5.72 20.11 19.48
CA HIS A 189 -6.64 20.21 20.60
C HIS A 189 -5.96 20.79 21.84
N ILE A 190 -6.60 21.81 22.43
CA ILE A 190 -6.22 22.43 23.69
C ILE A 190 -7.47 22.42 24.57
N ASP A 191 -7.35 21.82 25.75
CA ASP A 191 -8.40 21.91 26.76
C ASP A 191 -8.34 23.31 27.41
N PRO A 192 -9.37 24.15 27.27
CA PRO A 192 -9.37 25.52 27.80
C PRO A 192 -9.47 25.57 29.34
N TYR A 193 -9.90 24.49 29.97
CA TYR A 193 -10.05 24.39 31.43
C TYR A 193 -8.85 23.70 32.07
N ASN A 194 -8.15 22.83 31.33
CA ASN A 194 -6.95 22.14 31.78
C ASN A 194 -5.87 22.13 30.69
N PRO A 195 -5.18 23.27 30.46
CA PRO A 195 -4.18 23.37 29.40
C PRO A 195 -3.00 22.44 29.69
N ASN A 196 -2.86 21.39 28.88
CA ASN A 196 -1.76 20.44 28.94
C ASN A 196 -0.89 20.53 27.67
N PRO A 197 0.39 20.13 27.75
CA PRO A 197 1.21 19.94 26.55
C PRO A 197 0.50 19.01 25.56
N ARG A 198 0.55 19.33 24.27
CA ARG A 198 -0.17 18.57 23.24
C ARG A 198 0.32 17.13 23.11
N TRP A 199 1.52 16.84 23.60
CA TRP A 199 2.06 15.50 23.71
C TRP A 199 1.14 14.54 24.49
N VAL A 200 0.47 15.02 25.54
CA VAL A 200 -0.46 14.21 26.35
C VAL A 200 -1.61 13.67 25.49
N ASN A 201 -2.07 14.44 24.50
CA ASN A 201 -3.10 13.99 23.55
C ASN A 201 -2.61 12.80 22.72
N PHE A 202 -1.33 12.78 22.33
CA PHE A 202 -0.75 11.67 21.56
C PHE A 202 -0.59 10.41 22.42
N VAL A 203 -0.15 10.53 23.66
CA VAL A 203 -0.12 9.40 24.60
C VAL A 203 -1.52 8.80 24.77
N ALA A 204 -2.54 9.65 24.94
CA ALA A 204 -3.93 9.21 25.02
C ALA A 204 -4.42 8.56 23.72
N LEU A 205 -4.05 9.11 22.56
CA LEU A 205 -4.36 8.53 21.25
C LEU A 205 -3.71 7.16 21.06
N PHE A 206 -2.44 6.99 21.42
CA PHE A 206 -1.75 5.70 21.31
C PHE A 206 -2.38 4.63 22.19
N LYS A 207 -2.75 4.99 23.42
CA LYS A 207 -3.52 4.12 24.30
C LYS A 207 -4.88 3.76 23.69
N ALA A 208 -5.59 4.73 23.12
CA ALA A 208 -6.87 4.48 22.47
C ALA A 208 -6.75 3.53 21.28
N VAL A 209 -5.67 3.62 20.50
CA VAL A 209 -5.39 2.69 19.39
C VAL A 209 -5.04 1.29 19.89
N ASP A 210 -4.29 1.17 21.00
CA ASP A 210 -3.93 -0.11 21.61
C ASP A 210 -5.16 -0.88 22.11
N VAL A 211 -5.89 -0.28 23.07
CA VAL A 211 -6.97 -0.96 23.81
C VAL A 211 -8.38 -0.62 23.33
N GLY A 212 -8.51 0.26 22.34
CA GLY A 212 -9.78 0.79 21.86
C GLY A 212 -10.30 1.96 22.70
N ASN A 213 -11.15 2.77 22.10
CA ASN A 213 -11.87 3.86 22.77
C ASN A 213 -13.24 4.09 22.09
N PRO A 214 -14.35 3.67 22.73
CA PRO A 214 -15.70 3.83 22.16
C PRO A 214 -16.11 5.27 21.92
N TYR A 215 -15.71 6.21 22.79
CA TYR A 215 -16.05 7.62 22.66
C TYR A 215 -15.41 8.25 21.42
N LEU A 216 -14.13 7.93 21.19
CA LEU A 216 -13.40 8.36 20.00
C LEU A 216 -13.73 7.52 18.76
N LYS A 217 -14.56 6.48 18.88
CA LYS A 217 -14.84 5.50 17.80
C LYS A 217 -13.56 4.83 17.27
N ILE A 218 -12.63 4.53 18.17
CA ILE A 218 -11.38 3.85 17.84
C ILE A 218 -11.52 2.36 18.23
N PRO A 219 -11.44 1.41 17.28
CA PRO A 219 -11.39 0.00 17.63
C PRO A 219 -10.02 -0.38 18.20
N PRO A 220 -9.94 -1.47 19.00
CA PRO A 220 -8.66 -1.96 19.52
C PRO A 220 -7.88 -2.63 18.39
N TYR A 221 -6.72 -2.09 18.02
CA TYR A 221 -5.86 -2.74 17.04
C TYR A 221 -5.04 -3.86 17.68
N ASN A 222 -4.60 -3.65 18.93
CA ASN A 222 -3.66 -4.49 19.65
C ASN A 222 -2.36 -4.75 18.84
N GLY A 223 -1.22 -4.74 19.53
CA GLY A 223 0.04 -5.08 18.88
C GLY A 223 1.21 -4.39 19.55
N GLY A 224 2.38 -5.05 19.52
CA GLY A 224 3.58 -4.56 20.21
C GLY A 224 3.97 -3.12 19.88
N LEU A 225 3.54 -2.58 18.73
CA LEU A 225 3.78 -1.18 18.35
C LEU A 225 3.10 -0.18 19.30
N PHE A 226 1.85 -0.43 19.71
CA PHE A 226 1.07 0.47 20.59
C PHE A 226 1.03 0.04 22.06
N ALA A 227 1.67 -1.09 22.38
CA ALA A 227 1.80 -1.55 23.77
C ALA A 227 2.33 -0.43 24.70
N PRO A 228 1.87 -0.40 25.97
CA PRO A 228 2.27 0.60 26.95
C PRO A 228 3.78 0.74 27.05
N ASP A 229 4.26 1.99 27.07
CA ASP A 229 5.68 2.29 27.08
C ASP A 229 5.93 3.52 27.96
N ALA A 230 6.14 3.25 29.25
CA ALA A 230 6.30 4.31 30.25
C ALA A 230 7.50 5.22 29.97
N ALA A 231 8.56 4.70 29.34
CA ALA A 231 9.74 5.49 28.98
C ALA A 231 9.41 6.46 27.84
N LEU A 232 8.70 6.00 26.82
CA LEU A 232 8.22 6.84 25.72
C LEU A 232 7.21 7.88 26.19
N ASP A 233 6.23 7.45 26.96
CA ASP A 233 5.10 8.30 27.39
C ASP A 233 5.57 9.44 28.31
N ALA A 234 6.66 9.22 29.07
CA ALA A 234 7.26 10.20 29.97
C ALA A 234 8.15 11.25 29.27
N LEU A 235 8.39 11.14 27.95
CA LEU A 235 9.23 12.09 27.23
C LEU A 235 8.66 13.50 27.21
N LEU A 236 9.55 14.49 27.35
CA LEU A 236 9.25 15.89 27.09
C LEU A 236 9.30 16.15 25.58
N VAL A 237 8.14 16.44 24.99
CA VAL A 237 7.98 16.73 23.57
C VAL A 237 7.38 18.13 23.42
N SER A 238 8.12 19.05 22.80
CA SER A 238 7.63 20.42 22.61
C SER A 238 6.43 20.47 21.67
N ASP A 239 5.56 21.46 21.89
CA ASP A 239 4.41 21.75 21.05
C ASP A 239 4.78 22.07 19.58
N LYS A 240 5.98 22.59 19.34
CA LYS A 240 6.54 22.79 18.00
C LYS A 240 6.85 21.46 17.33
N LEU A 241 7.43 20.51 18.07
CA LEU A 241 7.72 19.17 17.57
C LEU A 241 6.42 18.40 17.33
N VAL A 242 5.44 18.50 18.23
CA VAL A 242 4.09 17.91 18.02
C VAL A 242 3.45 18.43 16.73
N ALA A 243 3.58 19.72 16.42
CA ALA A 243 3.04 20.28 15.19
C ALA A 243 3.65 19.66 13.91
N SER A 244 4.89 19.14 13.98
CA SER A 244 5.51 18.47 12.83
C SER A 244 4.90 17.09 12.51
N PHE A 245 4.16 16.48 13.45
CA PHE A 245 3.57 15.14 13.26
C PHE A 245 2.49 15.13 12.18
N THR A 246 1.84 16.27 11.94
CA THR A 246 0.79 16.40 10.93
C THR A 246 1.32 16.34 9.50
N LYS A 247 2.63 16.51 9.28
CA LYS A 247 3.25 16.41 7.94
C LYS A 247 2.96 15.03 7.32
N LEU A 248 3.15 13.95 8.08
CA LEU A 248 2.88 12.60 7.61
C LEU A 248 1.39 12.30 7.44
N ALA A 249 0.53 12.93 8.24
CA ALA A 249 -0.93 12.79 8.14
C ALA A 249 -1.53 13.51 6.93
N GLY A 250 -0.77 14.37 6.24
CA GLY A 250 -1.23 15.13 5.09
C GLY A 250 -1.33 14.33 3.78
N TYR A 251 -0.77 13.11 3.74
CA TYR A 251 -0.77 12.26 2.56
C TYR A 251 -2.03 11.39 2.49
N ASP A 252 -2.51 11.08 1.28
CA ASP A 252 -3.60 10.12 1.09
C ASP A 252 -3.06 8.68 0.99
N TYR A 253 -3.11 7.94 2.09
CA TYR A 253 -2.66 6.54 2.12
C TYR A 253 -3.67 5.53 1.56
N ALA A 254 -4.85 5.98 1.13
CA ALA A 254 -5.82 5.15 0.42
C ALA A 254 -5.56 5.18 -1.09
N GLN A 255 -5.17 6.33 -1.65
CA GLN A 255 -5.06 6.53 -3.10
C GLN A 255 -3.63 6.83 -3.59
N GLU A 256 -2.86 7.64 -2.86
CA GLU A 256 -1.58 8.19 -3.31
C GLU A 256 -0.38 7.36 -2.85
N VAL A 257 -0.45 6.79 -1.64
CA VAL A 257 0.65 6.02 -1.05
C VAL A 257 0.37 4.52 -1.17
N SER A 258 1.03 3.86 -2.13
CA SER A 258 0.95 2.41 -2.30
C SER A 258 1.72 1.65 -1.20
N VAL A 259 1.41 0.37 -0.99
CA VAL A 259 2.16 -0.49 -0.06
C VAL A 259 3.63 -0.59 -0.49
N THR A 260 3.90 -0.56 -1.79
CA THR A 260 5.25 -0.52 -2.34
C THR A 260 5.99 0.74 -1.93
N VAL A 261 5.34 1.91 -1.91
CA VAL A 261 5.93 3.16 -1.40
C VAL A 261 6.34 3.00 0.07
N LEU A 262 5.45 2.47 0.91
CA LEU A 262 5.76 2.22 2.32
C LEU A 262 6.93 1.24 2.49
N GLY A 263 6.95 0.14 1.74
CA GLY A 263 8.04 -0.83 1.74
C GLY A 263 9.39 -0.19 1.43
N ARG A 264 9.46 0.65 0.38
CA ARG A 264 10.68 1.40 0.03
C ARG A 264 11.11 2.35 1.13
N ILE A 265 10.16 3.05 1.77
CA ILE A 265 10.47 3.95 2.89
C ILE A 265 11.04 3.16 4.07
N PHE A 266 10.42 2.05 4.46
CA PHE A 266 10.91 1.20 5.56
C PHE A 266 12.28 0.62 5.27
N GLU A 267 12.53 0.16 4.04
CA GLU A 267 13.86 -0.28 3.66
C GLU A 267 14.88 0.85 3.81
N GLN A 268 14.63 2.02 3.20
CA GLN A 268 15.54 3.18 3.25
C GLN A 268 15.79 3.65 4.69
N SER A 269 14.72 3.63 5.48
CA SER A 269 14.70 3.90 6.92
C SER A 269 15.71 3.07 7.71
N ILE A 270 15.85 1.76 7.42
CA ILE A 270 16.79 0.87 8.12
C ILE A 270 18.23 1.30 7.88
N SER A 271 18.58 1.61 6.62
CA SER A 271 19.92 2.09 6.29
C SER A 271 20.25 3.43 6.93
N ASP A 272 19.25 4.29 7.05
CA ASP A 272 19.37 5.55 7.79
C ASP A 272 19.61 5.29 9.28
N LEU A 273 18.86 4.38 9.91
CA LEU A 273 19.06 4.00 11.31
C LEU A 273 20.44 3.39 11.57
N GLU A 274 20.97 2.59 10.64
CA GLU A 274 22.34 2.06 10.71
C GLU A 274 23.38 3.20 10.72
N ARG A 275 23.19 4.22 9.88
CA ARG A 275 24.06 5.40 9.85
C ARG A 275 23.97 6.21 11.14
N ILE A 276 22.76 6.37 11.69
CA ILE A 276 22.54 7.06 12.96
C ILE A 276 23.19 6.31 14.12
N ALA A 277 23.04 4.99 14.16
CA ALA A 277 23.69 4.15 15.17
C ALA A 277 25.22 4.22 15.07
N SER A 278 25.76 4.32 13.86
CA SER A 278 27.20 4.44 13.61
C SER A 278 27.78 5.80 14.02
N ALA A 279 26.96 6.86 14.02
CA ALA A 279 27.38 8.18 14.49
C ALA A 279 27.73 8.19 15.98
N GLY A 280 27.19 7.26 16.77
CA GLY A 280 27.53 7.05 18.19
C GLY A 280 27.01 8.13 19.16
N ASP A 281 26.93 9.38 18.73
CA ASP A 281 26.42 10.51 19.50
C ASP A 281 25.62 11.52 18.65
N VAL A 282 24.96 12.45 19.34
CA VAL A 282 24.13 13.49 18.71
C VAL A 282 24.95 14.51 17.92
N SER A 283 26.20 14.76 18.30
CA SER A 283 27.05 15.78 17.67
C SER A 283 27.46 15.34 16.27
N GLN A 284 27.88 14.09 16.12
CA GLN A 284 28.15 13.48 14.82
C GLN A 284 26.88 13.32 13.99
N PHE A 285 25.75 12.98 14.63
CA PHE A 285 24.46 12.92 13.95
C PHE A 285 24.03 14.30 13.39
N ALA A 286 24.13 15.37 14.17
CA ALA A 286 23.79 16.72 13.73
C ALA A 286 24.70 17.21 12.59
N LEU A 287 26.00 16.87 12.66
CA LEU A 287 26.97 17.22 11.61
C LEU A 287 26.70 16.47 10.30
N THR A 288 26.32 15.19 10.38
CA THR A 288 25.97 14.39 9.20
C THR A 288 24.61 14.78 8.62
N ALA A 289 23.65 15.18 9.46
CA ALA A 289 22.36 15.71 9.01
C ALA A 289 22.49 17.02 8.22
N THR A 290 23.46 17.87 8.57
CA THR A 290 23.71 19.17 7.88
C THR A 290 24.61 19.04 6.65
N THR A 291 25.43 17.99 6.54
CA THR A 291 26.36 17.77 5.41
C THR A 291 25.84 16.79 4.36
N ALA A 292 24.67 16.17 4.56
CA ALA A 292 24.06 15.19 3.65
C ALA A 292 23.48 15.75 2.34
N ALA A 293 24.12 16.77 1.75
CA ALA A 293 24.01 17.04 0.32
C ALA A 293 25.10 16.22 -0.40
N ALA A 294 24.68 15.33 -1.29
CA ALA A 294 25.53 14.59 -2.24
C ALA A 294 26.51 13.54 -1.66
N GLY A 295 25.98 12.34 -1.38
CA GLY A 295 26.81 11.14 -1.26
C GLY A 295 26.02 9.89 -1.59
N LYS A 296 26.18 9.35 -2.82
CA LYS A 296 25.85 7.95 -3.14
C LYS A 296 26.86 7.03 -2.44
N GLY A 297 26.79 6.94 -1.12
CA GLY A 297 27.54 5.95 -0.35
C GLY A 297 26.87 4.59 -0.50
N SER A 298 27.58 3.61 -1.05
CA SER A 298 27.13 2.23 -1.13
C SER A 298 26.81 1.70 0.27
N VAL A 299 25.55 1.34 0.51
CA VAL A 299 25.07 0.77 1.77
C VAL A 299 25.42 -0.73 1.77
N ASP A 300 26.56 -1.09 2.33
CA ASP A 300 26.96 -2.48 2.54
C ASP A 300 27.17 -2.70 4.04
N GLY A 301 26.24 -3.39 4.69
CA GLY A 301 26.16 -3.41 6.15
C GLY A 301 25.18 -4.45 6.67
N LYS A 302 24.02 -4.04 7.19
CA LYS A 302 23.05 -5.01 7.74
C LYS A 302 21.96 -5.45 6.77
N ARG A 303 21.53 -4.64 5.80
CA ARG A 303 20.53 -5.06 4.78
C ARG A 303 20.82 -6.42 4.12
N LYS A 304 22.05 -6.65 3.67
CA LYS A 304 22.46 -7.94 3.07
C LYS A 304 22.62 -9.06 4.10
N ARG A 305 22.92 -8.73 5.36
CA ARG A 305 23.13 -9.72 6.44
C ARG A 305 21.80 -10.17 7.07
N ASP A 306 20.86 -9.26 7.27
CA ASP A 306 19.57 -9.52 7.92
C ASP A 306 18.45 -9.82 6.90
N GLY A 307 18.74 -9.73 5.59
CA GLY A 307 17.81 -10.10 4.52
C GLY A 307 16.53 -9.26 4.47
N VAL A 308 16.54 -8.06 5.05
CA VAL A 308 15.35 -7.21 5.15
C VAL A 308 15.11 -6.52 3.81
N VAL A 309 14.37 -7.21 2.95
CA VAL A 309 13.89 -6.73 1.65
C VAL A 309 12.39 -6.94 1.62
N TYR A 310 11.65 -5.91 1.24
CA TYR A 310 10.20 -6.01 1.04
C TYR A 310 9.93 -7.07 -0.03
N THR A 311 9.05 -8.01 0.29
CA THR A 311 8.73 -9.11 -0.63
C THR A 311 7.87 -8.57 -1.77
N PRO A 312 8.31 -8.71 -3.04
CA PRO A 312 7.54 -8.20 -4.17
C PRO A 312 6.13 -8.79 -4.24
N ASP A 313 5.15 -7.99 -4.68
CA ASP A 313 3.73 -8.36 -4.67
C ASP A 313 3.42 -9.71 -5.34
N HIS A 314 4.11 -10.06 -6.43
CA HIS A 314 3.91 -11.33 -7.11
C HIS A 314 4.33 -12.54 -6.25
N ILE A 315 5.34 -12.39 -5.39
CA ILE A 315 5.76 -13.44 -4.45
C ILE A 315 4.73 -13.54 -3.31
N THR A 316 4.31 -12.40 -2.75
CA THR A 316 3.28 -12.37 -1.70
C THR A 316 1.97 -12.98 -2.19
N ARG A 317 1.55 -12.64 -3.41
CA ARG A 317 0.40 -13.23 -4.09
C ARG A 317 0.56 -14.74 -4.26
N PHE A 318 1.70 -15.18 -4.79
CA PHE A 318 1.98 -16.62 -4.93
C PHE A 318 1.88 -17.36 -3.60
N ILE A 319 2.49 -16.85 -2.53
CA ILE A 319 2.40 -17.45 -1.19
C ILE A 319 0.93 -17.53 -0.76
N GLY A 320 0.17 -16.44 -0.90
CA GLY A 320 -1.26 -16.41 -0.57
C GLY A 320 -2.08 -17.44 -1.35
N GLU A 321 -1.90 -17.48 -2.67
CA GLU A 321 -2.57 -18.42 -3.59
C GLU A 321 -2.25 -19.88 -3.29
N GLN A 322 -1.04 -20.18 -2.80
CA GLN A 322 -0.61 -21.56 -2.50
C GLN A 322 -0.83 -21.97 -1.04
N THR A 323 -1.19 -21.05 -0.13
CA THR A 323 -1.31 -21.36 1.31
C THR A 323 -2.67 -20.99 1.88
N VAL A 324 -2.97 -19.69 1.98
CA VAL A 324 -4.15 -19.18 2.66
C VAL A 324 -5.39 -19.32 1.79
N TYR A 325 -5.28 -19.01 0.49
CA TYR A 325 -6.44 -19.01 -0.41
C TYR A 325 -7.08 -20.38 -0.58
N PRO A 326 -6.34 -21.50 -0.74
CA PRO A 326 -6.95 -22.83 -0.81
C PRO A 326 -7.77 -23.16 0.44
N VAL A 327 -7.27 -22.81 1.63
CA VAL A 327 -7.97 -23.03 2.89
C VAL A 327 -9.23 -22.16 2.99
N ILE A 328 -9.15 -20.88 2.60
CA ILE A 328 -10.32 -19.99 2.57
C ILE A 328 -11.38 -20.54 1.62
N ILE A 329 -11.00 -20.94 0.41
CA ILE A 329 -11.91 -21.51 -0.59
C ILE A 329 -12.54 -22.80 -0.06
N GLU A 330 -11.76 -23.70 0.52
CA GLU A 330 -12.26 -24.94 1.11
C GLU A 330 -13.30 -24.66 2.20
N ARG A 331 -12.99 -23.75 3.13
CA ARG A 331 -13.90 -23.34 4.21
C ARG A 331 -15.16 -22.67 3.66
N PHE A 332 -15.00 -21.79 2.68
CA PHE A 332 -16.12 -21.11 2.03
C PHE A 332 -17.04 -22.11 1.32
N LEU A 333 -16.49 -23.07 0.56
CA LEU A 333 -17.27 -24.11 -0.12
C LEU A 333 -17.96 -25.05 0.88
N ALA A 334 -17.31 -25.38 2.00
CA ALA A 334 -17.92 -26.16 3.07
C ALA A 334 -19.12 -25.42 3.70
N LEU A 335 -18.97 -24.12 3.99
CA LEU A 335 -20.07 -23.27 4.44
C LEU A 335 -21.15 -23.16 3.36
N GLN A 336 -20.77 -22.92 2.11
CA GLN A 336 -21.74 -22.82 1.01
C GLN A 336 -22.59 -24.09 0.93
N LYS A 337 -22.03 -25.29 1.03
CA LYS A 337 -22.81 -26.55 1.07
C LYS A 337 -23.77 -26.64 2.26
N GLN A 338 -23.43 -26.04 3.39
CA GLN A 338 -24.28 -26.04 4.59
C GLN A 338 -25.44 -25.03 4.47
N PHE A 339 -25.21 -23.91 3.78
CA PHE A 339 -26.17 -22.80 3.69
C PHE A 339 -26.88 -22.69 2.34
N TYR A 340 -26.44 -23.42 1.31
CA TYR A 340 -27.03 -23.45 -0.03
C TYR A 340 -27.30 -24.90 -0.44
N ALA A 341 -28.58 -25.26 -0.56
CA ALA A 341 -29.04 -26.58 -0.92
C ALA A 341 -30.23 -26.50 -1.88
N ASP A 342 -30.32 -27.43 -2.82
CA ASP A 342 -31.42 -27.55 -3.79
C ASP A 342 -31.73 -26.25 -4.57
N GLY A 343 -30.68 -25.51 -4.95
CA GLY A 343 -30.81 -24.27 -5.72
C GLY A 343 -31.25 -23.04 -4.91
N SER A 344 -31.33 -23.15 -3.58
CA SER A 344 -31.78 -22.06 -2.72
C SER A 344 -30.91 -21.87 -1.47
N TRP A 345 -30.78 -20.62 -1.03
CA TRP A 345 -30.13 -20.29 0.25
C TRP A 345 -31.06 -20.61 1.42
N ARG A 346 -30.52 -21.27 2.45
CA ARG A 346 -31.21 -21.50 3.71
C ARG A 346 -31.59 -20.16 4.34
N LYS A 347 -32.82 -20.05 4.84
CA LYS A 347 -33.23 -18.88 5.61
C LYS A 347 -32.50 -18.86 6.97
N PRO A 348 -31.93 -17.71 7.39
CA PRO A 348 -31.30 -17.60 8.70
C PRO A 348 -32.32 -17.86 9.81
N ASN A 349 -31.88 -18.54 10.86
CA ASN A 349 -32.70 -18.88 12.02
C ASN A 349 -32.90 -17.64 12.93
N LYS A 350 -33.65 -17.79 14.02
CA LYS A 350 -34.00 -16.67 14.89
C LYS A 350 -32.78 -16.06 15.60
N ASP A 351 -31.81 -16.88 16.00
CA ASP A 351 -30.59 -16.44 16.68
C ASP A 351 -29.60 -15.78 15.72
N GLU A 352 -29.48 -16.30 14.49
CA GLU A 352 -28.68 -15.72 13.41
C GLU A 352 -29.21 -14.35 12.97
N ARG A 353 -30.53 -14.14 13.02
CA ARG A 353 -31.11 -12.81 12.77
C ARG A 353 -30.87 -11.84 13.93
N ALA A 354 -30.84 -12.35 15.16
CA ALA A 354 -30.57 -11.53 16.36
C ALA A 354 -29.10 -11.08 16.45
N HIS A 355 -28.18 -11.86 15.88
CA HIS A 355 -26.74 -11.58 15.83
C HIS A 355 -26.24 -11.31 14.41
N ALA A 356 -27.14 -10.98 13.48
CA ALA A 356 -26.71 -10.56 12.16
C ALA A 356 -25.76 -9.38 12.36
N PRO A 357 -24.50 -9.45 11.87
CA PRO A 357 -23.63 -8.29 11.92
C PRO A 357 -24.42 -7.16 11.29
N GLN A 358 -24.61 -6.06 12.02
CA GLN A 358 -25.16 -4.85 11.41
C GLN A 358 -24.26 -4.61 10.21
N SER A 359 -24.85 -4.68 9.02
CA SER A 359 -24.14 -4.42 7.78
C SER A 359 -23.31 -3.18 8.02
N VAL A 360 -21.99 -3.30 7.93
CA VAL A 360 -21.16 -2.13 7.72
C VAL A 360 -21.72 -1.56 6.43
N GLU A 361 -22.49 -0.48 6.53
CA GLU A 361 -22.95 0.21 5.33
C GLU A 361 -21.69 0.46 4.50
N PRO A 362 -21.70 0.13 3.19
CA PRO A 362 -20.60 0.54 2.33
C PRO A 362 -20.58 2.06 2.35
N GLY A 363 -19.64 2.62 3.11
CA GLY A 363 -19.36 4.05 3.17
C GLY A 363 -18.66 4.53 1.92
#